data_AF-A0A8B6DUE6-F1
#
_entry.id   AF-A0A8B6DUE6-F1
#
_cell.length_a   1.000
_cell.length_b   1.000
_cell.length_c   1.000
_cell.angle_alpha   90.00
_cell.angle_beta   90.00
_cell.angle_gamma   90.00
#
_symmetry.space_group_name_H-M   'P 1'
#
loop_
_entity.id
_entity.type
_entity.pdbx_description
1 polymer ?
#
loop_
_entity_poly.entity_id
_entity_poly.type
_entity_poly.pdbx_seq_one_letter_code
_entity_poly.pdbx_strand_id
1 'polypeptide(L)'
;MSWIPIVGGIFSVTVGGLLSDVIVKRLGLYSRVIVIIISLTLAAPFAAGTLFFLPPYAYLCQIPTYLFGEMWIGITIAVLVELVPSDIRTTGIAVYLFIITNIGGNIQLLVPVIKNHIKEMHKHDIPKYPDVNALRSAYTILPDTTA
;
A
#
# COMPACT_ATOMS: atom_id res chain seq x y z
N MET A 1 12.76 11.01 -4.68
CA MET A 1 11.76 10.50 -5.66
C MET A 1 10.33 10.64 -5.10
N SER A 2 9.93 11.82 -4.60
CA SER A 2 8.61 12.01 -3.94
C SER A 2 7.51 12.51 -4.86
N TRP A 3 7.83 12.85 -6.12
CA TRP A 3 6.87 13.47 -7.04
C TRP A 3 5.88 12.48 -7.66
N ILE A 4 6.29 11.22 -7.85
CA ILE A 4 5.47 10.15 -8.47
C ILE A 4 4.15 9.94 -7.70
N PRO A 5 4.15 9.74 -6.37
CA PRO A 5 2.90 9.61 -5.62
C PRO A 5 2.10 10.91 -5.56
N ILE A 6 2.74 12.08 -5.59
CA ILE A 6 2.03 13.37 -5.57
C ILE A 6 1.24 13.57 -6.87
N VAL A 7 1.93 13.45 -8.01
CA VAL A 7 1.32 13.64 -9.33
C VAL A 7 0.35 12.50 -9.63
N GLY A 8 0.75 11.26 -9.36
CA GLY A 8 -0.10 10.08 -9.54
C GLY A 8 -1.35 10.12 -8.68
N GLY A 9 -1.23 10.53 -7.42
CA GLY A 9 -2.35 10.66 -6.49
C GLY A 9 -3.34 11.74 -6.93
N ILE A 10 -2.89 12.97 -7.21
CA ILE A 10 -3.80 14.04 -7.64
C ILE A 10 -4.56 13.66 -8.92
N PHE A 11 -3.83 13.10 -9.89
CA PHE A 11 -4.43 12.66 -11.15
C PHE A 11 -5.41 11.51 -10.94
N SER A 12 -5.03 10.50 -10.15
CA SER A 12 -5.85 9.35 -9.80
C SER A 12 -7.17 9.77 -9.13
N VAL A 13 -7.12 10.64 -8.11
CA VAL A 13 -8.31 11.08 -7.37
C VAL A 13 -9.26 11.84 -8.29
N THR A 14 -8.72 12.72 -9.13
CA THR A 14 -9.53 13.53 -10.06
C THR A 14 -10.19 12.65 -11.11
N VAL A 15 -9.42 11.76 -11.74
CA VAL A 15 -9.93 10.84 -12.77
C VAL A 15 -10.90 9.84 -12.16
N GLY A 16 -10.64 9.31 -10.96
CA GLY A 16 -11.52 8.38 -10.27
C GLY A 16 -12.85 8.98 -9.86
N GLY A 17 -12.85 10.23 -9.39
CA GLY A 17 -14.08 10.99 -9.11
C GLY A 17 -14.90 11.19 -10.38
N LEU A 18 -14.29 11.71 -11.46
CA LEU A 18 -14.97 11.95 -12.73
C LEU A 18 -15.49 10.66 -13.38
N LEU A 19 -14.67 9.61 -13.42
CA LEU A 19 -15.04 8.33 -14.00
C LEU A 19 -16.21 7.70 -13.24
N SER A 20 -16.18 7.77 -11.90
CA SER A 20 -17.30 7.32 -11.07
C SER A 20 -18.56 8.12 -11.37
N ASP A 21 -18.49 9.44 -11.46
CA ASP A 21 -19.67 10.27 -11.74
C ASP A 21 -20.28 9.99 -13.12
N VAL A 22 -19.44 9.70 -14.13
CA VAL A 22 -19.91 9.33 -15.48
C VAL A 22 -20.61 7.97 -15.47
N ILE A 23 -20.07 6.99 -14.75
CA ILE A 23 -20.64 5.63 -14.68
C ILE A 23 -21.94 5.62 -13.85
N VAL A 24 -22.01 6.40 -12.77
CA VAL A 24 -23.19 6.50 -11.90
C VAL A 24 -24.42 7.03 -12.62
N LYS A 25 -24.26 7.95 -13.57
CA LYS A 25 -25.37 8.46 -14.39
C LYS A 25 -26.13 7.36 -15.13
N ARG A 26 -25.54 6.17 -15.30
CA ARG A 26 -26.18 5.02 -15.98
C ARG A 26 -26.72 3.95 -15.03
N LEU A 27 -26.18 3.81 -13.82
CA LEU A 27 -26.37 2.60 -12.98
C LEU A 27 -26.62 2.91 -11.48
N GLY A 28 -26.64 4.18 -11.06
CA GLY A 28 -26.93 4.60 -9.69
C GLY A 28 -25.78 4.43 -8.69
N LEU A 29 -26.09 4.49 -7.39
CA LEU A 29 -25.12 4.51 -6.28
C LEU A 29 -24.24 3.25 -6.22
N TYR A 30 -24.81 2.07 -6.51
CA TYR A 30 -24.09 0.79 -6.50
C TYR A 30 -22.88 0.76 -7.45
N SER A 31 -22.95 1.53 -8.54
CA SER A 31 -21.86 1.64 -9.51
C SER A 31 -20.59 2.23 -8.91
N ARG A 32 -20.72 3.18 -7.97
CA ARG A 32 -19.55 3.80 -7.30
C ARG A 32 -18.75 2.73 -6.55
N VAL A 33 -19.44 1.85 -5.85
CA VAL A 33 -18.83 0.75 -5.08
C VAL A 33 -18.15 -0.25 -6.00
N ILE A 34 -18.80 -0.61 -7.12
CA ILE A 34 -18.21 -1.53 -8.11
C ILE A 34 -16.93 -0.93 -8.71
N VAL A 35 -16.92 0.36 -9.02
CA VAL A 35 -15.72 1.04 -9.56
C VAL A 35 -14.57 0.99 -8.54
N ILE A 36 -14.83 1.19 -7.24
CA ILE A 36 -13.80 1.04 -6.19
C ILE A 36 -13.26 -0.40 -6.14
N ILE A 37 -14.13 -1.39 -6.17
CA ILE A 37 -13.71 -2.80 -6.09
C ILE A 37 -12.82 -3.15 -7.29
N ILE A 38 -13.22 -2.74 -8.49
CA ILE A 38 -12.44 -2.98 -9.71
C ILE A 38 -11.08 -2.26 -9.63
N SER A 39 -11.05 -0.99 -9.22
CA SER A 39 -9.79 -0.24 -9.16
C SER A 39 -8.80 -0.83 -8.15
N LEU A 40 -9.28 -1.25 -6.98
CA LEU A 40 -8.45 -1.89 -5.95
C LEU A 40 -7.97 -3.28 -6.40
N THR A 41 -8.83 -4.05 -7.06
CA THR A 41 -8.48 -5.37 -7.60
C THR A 41 -7.41 -5.25 -8.69
N LEU A 42 -7.50 -4.23 -9.54
CA LEU A 42 -6.47 -3.94 -10.54
C LEU A 42 -5.18 -3.45 -9.91
N ALA A 43 -5.23 -2.66 -8.84
CA ALA A 43 -4.04 -2.13 -8.15
C ALA A 43 -3.28 -3.20 -7.34
N ALA A 44 -3.99 -4.15 -6.73
CA ALA A 44 -3.43 -5.20 -5.86
C ALA A 44 -2.27 -6.00 -6.46
N PRO A 45 -2.33 -6.54 -7.71
CA PRO A 45 -1.23 -7.28 -8.29
C PRO A 45 0.01 -6.41 -8.54
N PHE A 46 -0.17 -5.14 -8.90
CA PHE A 46 0.95 -4.21 -9.08
C PHE A 46 1.60 -3.83 -7.74
N ALA A 47 0.79 -3.67 -6.70
CA ALA A 47 1.29 -3.45 -5.34
C ALA A 47 2.12 -4.65 -4.85
N ALA A 48 1.62 -5.88 -5.05
CA ALA A 48 2.37 -7.10 -4.75
C ALA A 48 3.67 -7.18 -5.58
N GLY A 49 3.61 -6.81 -6.86
CA GLY A 49 4.78 -6.76 -7.75
C GLY A 49 5.91 -5.89 -7.21
N THR A 50 5.60 -4.76 -6.56
CA THR A 50 6.64 -3.89 -5.97
C THR A 50 7.47 -4.59 -4.88
N LEU A 51 6.92 -5.62 -4.22
CA LEU A 51 7.63 -6.40 -3.19
C LEU A 51 8.56 -7.47 -3.77
N PHE A 52 8.26 -7.99 -4.98
CA PHE A 52 9.03 -9.08 -5.59
C PHE A 52 10.14 -8.59 -6.54
N PHE A 53 10.00 -7.41 -7.14
CA PHE A 53 10.98 -6.90 -8.10
C PHE A 53 12.06 -6.04 -7.43
N LEU A 54 13.31 -6.17 -7.91
CA LEU A 54 14.40 -5.28 -7.51
C LEU A 54 14.29 -3.91 -8.23
N PRO A 55 14.88 -2.84 -7.66
CA PRO A 55 15.02 -1.56 -8.35
C PRO A 55 15.74 -1.76 -9.70
N PRO A 56 15.27 -1.20 -10.84
CA PRO A 56 14.29 -0.12 -10.99
C PRO A 56 12.85 -0.55 -11.29
N TYR A 57 12.59 -1.83 -11.56
CA TYR A 57 11.27 -2.32 -11.99
C TYR A 57 10.19 -2.17 -10.91
N ALA A 58 10.58 -2.20 -9.63
CA ALA A 58 9.69 -1.87 -8.52
C ALA A 58 9.02 -0.49 -8.67
N TYR A 59 9.75 0.52 -9.16
CA TYR A 59 9.19 1.87 -9.37
C TYR A 59 8.18 1.92 -10.51
N LEU A 60 8.36 1.09 -11.55
CA LEU A 60 7.41 1.00 -12.65
C LEU A 60 6.10 0.36 -12.22
N CYS A 61 6.15 -0.66 -11.36
CA CYS A 61 4.94 -1.26 -10.76
C CYS A 61 4.22 -0.29 -9.81
N GLN A 62 4.95 0.66 -9.22
CA GLN A 62 4.40 1.66 -8.31
C GLN A 62 3.50 2.69 -9.02
N ILE A 63 3.78 3.01 -10.29
CA ILE A 63 3.00 3.98 -11.08
C ILE A 63 1.53 3.55 -11.22
N PRO A 64 1.19 2.37 -11.79
CA PRO A 64 -0.19 1.93 -11.89
C PRO A 64 -0.81 1.68 -10.50
N THR A 65 0.00 1.28 -9.51
CA THR A 65 -0.47 1.12 -8.13
C THR A 65 -1.00 2.43 -7.58
N TYR A 66 -0.28 3.55 -7.73
CA TYR A 66 -0.79 4.86 -7.29
C TYR A 66 -1.89 5.40 -8.20
N LEU A 67 -1.86 5.08 -9.49
CA LEU A 67 -2.86 5.55 -10.44
C LEU A 67 -4.25 4.96 -10.19
N PHE A 68 -4.34 3.66 -9.89
CA PHE A 68 -5.62 2.98 -9.61
C PHE A 68 -5.91 2.85 -8.12
N GLY A 69 -4.87 2.73 -7.31
CA GLY A 69 -4.98 2.54 -5.86
C GLY A 69 -5.49 3.76 -5.14
N GLU A 70 -5.17 4.98 -5.60
CA GLU A 70 -5.62 6.23 -4.96
C GLU A 70 -6.99 6.73 -5.46
N MET A 71 -7.64 6.04 -6.39
CA MET A 71 -8.96 6.46 -6.89
C MET A 71 -10.04 6.39 -5.79
N TRP A 72 -9.83 5.52 -4.80
CA TRP A 72 -10.81 5.22 -3.76
C TRP A 72 -11.26 6.46 -2.98
N ILE A 73 -10.34 7.40 -2.66
CA ILE A 73 -10.65 8.55 -1.81
C ILE A 73 -11.63 9.52 -2.51
N GLY A 74 -11.47 9.73 -3.81
CA GLY A 74 -12.39 10.58 -4.59
C GLY A 74 -13.79 9.98 -4.69
N ILE A 75 -13.87 8.67 -4.94
CA ILE A 75 -15.14 7.97 -5.10
C ILE A 75 -15.89 7.88 -3.76
N THR A 76 -15.19 7.56 -2.67
CA THR A 76 -15.78 7.47 -1.33
C THR A 76 -16.31 8.81 -0.82
N ILE A 77 -15.62 9.92 -1.08
CA ILE A 77 -16.12 11.27 -0.77
C ILE A 77 -17.39 11.56 -1.59
N ALA A 78 -17.43 11.19 -2.86
CA ALA A 78 -18.62 11.39 -3.69
C ALA A 78 -19.81 10.55 -3.18
N VAL A 79 -19.59 9.29 -2.80
CA VAL A 79 -20.60 8.44 -2.14
C VAL A 79 -21.09 9.08 -0.84
N LEU A 80 -20.18 9.58 -0.01
CA LEU A 80 -20.51 10.21 1.27
C LEU A 80 -21.41 11.44 1.07
N VAL A 81 -21.09 12.28 0.09
CA VAL A 81 -21.85 13.50 -0.24
C VAL A 81 -23.25 13.16 -0.75
N GLU A 82 -23.42 12.04 -1.45
CA GLU A 82 -24.73 11.53 -1.91
C GLU A 82 -25.56 10.92 -0.78
N LEU A 83 -24.92 10.27 0.20
CA LEU A 83 -25.59 9.64 1.34
C LEU A 83 -25.97 10.63 2.44
N VAL A 84 -25.17 11.67 2.65
CA VAL A 84 -25.33 12.61 3.77
C VAL A 84 -26.22 13.80 3.36
N PRO A 85 -27.25 14.13 4.15
CA PRO A 85 -28.12 15.27 3.88
C PRO A 85 -27.33 16.59 3.88
N SER A 86 -27.79 17.56 3.09
CA SER A 86 -27.07 18.82 2.82
C SER A 86 -26.65 19.58 4.08
N ASP A 87 -27.48 19.53 5.12
CA ASP A 87 -27.32 20.35 6.33
C ASP A 87 -26.14 19.90 7.19
N ILE A 88 -25.75 18.62 7.11
CA ILE A 88 -24.66 18.03 7.90
C ILE A 88 -23.52 17.48 7.03
N ARG A 89 -23.54 17.77 5.73
CA ARG A 89 -22.57 17.25 4.75
C ARG A 89 -21.13 17.59 5.11
N THR A 90 -20.87 18.83 5.51
CA THR A 90 -19.53 19.29 5.90
C THR A 90 -19.01 18.52 7.12
N THR A 91 -19.87 18.32 8.12
CA THR A 91 -19.54 17.54 9.32
C THR A 91 -19.33 16.06 8.97
N GLY A 92 -20.14 15.49 8.07
CA GLY A 92 -19.97 14.13 7.56
C GLY A 92 -18.60 13.92 6.89
N ILE A 93 -18.18 14.85 6.03
CA ILE A 93 -16.85 14.83 5.40
C ILE A 93 -15.75 14.96 6.46
N ALA A 94 -15.90 15.85 7.44
CA ALA A 94 -14.92 16.02 8.50
C ALA A 94 -14.75 14.74 9.35
N VAL A 95 -15.85 14.07 9.70
CA VAL A 95 -15.81 12.78 10.42
C VAL A 95 -15.17 11.69 9.55
N TYR A 96 -15.49 11.64 8.27
CA TYR A 96 -14.87 10.70 7.35
C TYR A 96 -13.35 10.89 7.27
N LEU A 97 -12.89 12.12 7.08
CA LEU A 97 -11.46 12.46 7.06
C LEU A 97 -10.80 12.13 8.41
N PHE A 98 -11.46 12.41 9.52
CA PHE A 98 -10.96 12.07 10.85
C PHE A 98 -10.73 10.56 11.01
N ILE A 99 -11.69 9.73 10.54
CA ILE A 99 -11.59 8.27 10.62
C ILE A 99 -10.41 7.76 9.77
N ILE A 100 -10.30 8.17 8.51
CA ILE A 100 -9.23 7.66 7.64
C ILE A 100 -7.85 8.12 8.11
N THR A 101 -7.72 9.33 8.67
CA THR A 101 -6.44 9.83 9.18
C THR A 101 -6.04 9.12 10.48
N ASN A 102 -6.97 8.96 11.42
CA ASN A 102 -6.64 8.33 12.71
C ASN A 102 -6.55 6.82 12.62
N ILE A 103 -7.45 6.14 11.92
CA ILE A 103 -7.41 4.69 11.81
C ILE A 103 -6.40 4.27 10.72
N GLY A 104 -6.58 4.79 9.50
CA GLY A 104 -5.71 4.45 8.38
C GLY A 104 -4.25 4.85 8.60
N GLY A 105 -4.01 6.03 9.17
CA GLY A 105 -2.65 6.49 9.50
C GLY A 105 -1.98 5.65 10.59
N ASN A 106 -2.69 5.34 11.67
CA ASN A 106 -2.11 4.59 12.80
C ASN A 106 -1.93 3.09 12.51
N ILE A 107 -2.68 2.50 11.56
CA ILE A 107 -2.47 1.09 11.15
C ILE A 107 -1.03 0.85 10.67
N GLN A 108 -0.36 1.87 10.12
CA GLN A 108 1.03 1.73 9.67
C GLN A 108 2.02 1.47 10.82
N LEU A 109 1.66 1.79 12.06
CA LEU A 109 2.45 1.45 13.24
C LEU A 109 2.50 -0.06 13.51
N LEU A 110 1.56 -0.82 12.95
CA LEU A 110 1.53 -2.28 13.07
C LEU A 110 2.57 -2.97 12.18
N VAL A 111 2.95 -2.35 11.06
CA VAL A 111 3.92 -2.90 10.09
C VAL A 111 5.25 -3.31 10.75
N PRO A 112 5.94 -2.45 11.54
CA PRO A 112 7.18 -2.86 12.20
C PRO A 112 6.98 -3.96 13.25
N VAL A 113 5.84 -3.96 13.96
CA VAL A 113 5.52 -4.99 14.97
C VAL A 113 5.40 -6.37 14.32
N ILE A 114 4.67 -6.45 13.21
CA ILE A 114 4.52 -7.67 12.42
C ILE A 114 5.87 -8.09 11.84
N LYS A 115 6.63 -7.15 11.27
CA LYS A 115 7.96 -7.45 10.70
C LYS A 115 8.91 -8.05 11.74
N ASN A 116 8.92 -7.50 12.96
CA ASN A 116 9.75 -8.01 14.04
C ASN A 116 9.30 -9.39 14.49
N HIS A 117 7.99 -9.63 14.65
CA HIS A 117 7.46 -10.96 14.98
C HIS A 117 7.81 -12.02 13.93
N ILE A 118 7.64 -11.70 12.64
CA ILE A 118 8.00 -12.59 11.54
C ILE A 118 9.52 -12.89 11.57
N LYS A 119 10.37 -11.90 11.85
CA LYS A 119 11.81 -12.07 11.95
C LYS A 119 12.21 -12.97 13.12
N GLU A 120 11.55 -12.85 14.27
CA GLU A 120 11.82 -13.69 15.43
C GLU A 120 11.32 -15.12 15.22
N MET A 121 10.16 -15.34 14.58
CA MET A 121 9.73 -16.68 14.16
C MET A 121 10.72 -17.31 13.17
N HIS A 122 11.17 -16.55 12.17
CA HIS A 122 12.15 -17.04 11.20
C HIS A 122 13.51 -17.39 11.81
N LYS A 123 13.94 -16.70 12.89
CA LYS A 123 15.13 -17.07 13.66
C LYS A 123 14.97 -18.36 14.45
N HIS A 124 13.74 -18.74 14.82
CA HIS A 124 13.47 -19.92 15.63
C HIS A 124 13.44 -21.22 14.80
N ASP A 125 13.16 -21.11 13.49
CA ASP A 125 13.16 -22.24 12.54
C ASP A 125 14.52 -22.52 11.87
N ILE A 126 15.46 -21.57 11.90
CA ILE A 126 16.82 -21.78 11.37
C ILE A 126 17.74 -22.19 12.53
N PRO A 127 18.39 -23.37 12.51
CA PRO A 127 19.44 -23.67 13.47
C PRO A 127 20.50 -22.57 13.33
N LYS A 128 20.81 -21.90 14.44
CA LYS A 128 21.80 -20.83 14.54
C LYS A 128 23.07 -21.27 13.82
N TYR A 129 23.26 -20.85 12.56
CA TYR A 129 24.53 -21.08 11.88
C TYR A 129 25.61 -20.44 12.76
N PRO A 130 26.71 -21.15 13.04
CA PRO A 130 27.76 -20.61 13.88
C PRO A 130 28.19 -19.28 13.27
N ASP A 131 28.27 -18.28 14.14
CA ASP A 131 28.68 -16.92 13.84
C ASP A 131 29.76 -16.94 12.75
N VAL A 132 29.52 -16.20 11.65
CA VAL A 132 30.49 -16.09 10.55
C VAL A 132 31.87 -15.64 11.07
N ASN A 133 31.92 -14.95 12.22
CA ASN A 133 33.17 -14.65 12.92
C ASN A 133 33.81 -15.88 13.58
N ALA A 134 33.04 -16.82 14.12
CA ALA A 134 33.54 -18.07 14.66
C ALA A 134 34.08 -19.01 13.57
N LEU A 135 33.43 -19.05 12.39
CA LEU A 135 33.95 -19.76 11.22
C LEU A 135 35.24 -19.11 10.67
N ARG A 136 35.32 -17.77 10.71
CA ARG A 136 36.52 -17.02 10.31
C ARG A 136 37.70 -17.27 11.26
N SER A 137 37.45 -17.33 12.58
CA SER A 137 38.47 -17.71 13.57
C SER A 137 38.93 -19.15 13.40
N ALA A 138 38.06 -20.11 13.07
CA ALA A 138 38.44 -21.50 12.81
C ALA A 138 39.32 -21.65 11.55
N TYR A 139 39.05 -20.87 10.50
CA TYR A 139 39.85 -20.88 9.26
C TYR A 139 41.24 -20.24 9.45
N THR A 140 41.41 -19.36 10.44
CA THR A 140 42.70 -18.72 10.75
C THR A 140 43.64 -19.64 11.55
N ILE A 141 43.14 -20.76 12.08
CA ILE A 141 43.92 -21.71 12.90
C ILE A 141 44.42 -22.90 12.05
N LEU A 142 43.98 -23.04 10.80
CA LEU A 142 44.51 -24.06 9.90
C LEU A 142 45.83 -23.55 9.29
N PRO A 143 46.98 -24.20 9.54
CA PRO A 143 48.23 -23.82 8.90
C PRO A 143 48.12 -24.10 7.39
N ASP A 144 48.57 -23.15 6.59
CA ASP A 144 48.69 -23.26 5.13
C ASP A 144 49.56 -24.48 4.76
N THR A 145 48.95 -25.65 4.58
CA THR A 145 49.55 -26.73 3.80
C THR A 145 49.26 -26.49 2.33
N THR A 146 49.98 -25.53 1.76
CA THR A 146 50.27 -25.50 0.32
C THR A 146 51.38 -26.50 0.04
N ALA A 147 51.06 -27.55 -0.72
CA ALA A 147 51.98 -28.26 -1.59
C ALA A 147 51.18 -28.86 -2.75
#